data_AF-A0A9E5IGP2-F1
#
_entry.id   AF-A0A9E5IGP2-F1
#
_cell.length_a   1.000
_cell.length_b   1.000
_cell.length_c   1.000
_cell.angle_alpha   90.00
_cell.angle_beta   90.00
_cell.angle_gamma   90.00
#
_symmetry.space_group_name_H-M   'P 1'
#
loop_
_entity.id
_entity.type
_entity.pdbx_description
1 polymer ?
#
loop_
_entity_poly.entity_id
_entity_poly.type
_entity_poly.pdbx_seq_one_letter_code
_entity_poly.pdbx_strand_id
1 'polypeptide(L)'
;MALKMNVSVPVVTQSVMFEDAYCTAASIVGSKDSMSVNVEMRTERGGDVILMRSYAFQYDLAGANNAFRQAYLHLKTLPEFANAVDC
;
A
#
# COMPACT_ATOMS: atom_id res chain seq x y z
N MET A 1 5.08 -7.17 5.87
CA MET A 1 4.54 -7.58 4.55
C MET A 1 4.72 -6.37 3.66
N ALA A 2 5.54 -6.50 2.62
CA ALA A 2 5.77 -5.42 1.68
C ALA A 2 5.52 -5.90 0.25
N LEU A 3 5.34 -4.94 -0.65
CA LEU A 3 5.17 -5.15 -2.07
C LEU A 3 6.21 -4.32 -2.79
N LYS A 4 6.77 -4.84 -3.88
CA LYS A 4 7.58 -4.07 -4.82
C LYS A 4 6.77 -3.82 -6.08
N MET A 5 6.74 -2.58 -6.54
CA MET A 5 6.05 -2.23 -7.77
C MET A 5 6.66 -0.98 -8.42
N ASN A 6 6.38 -0.77 -9.69
CA ASN A 6 6.76 0.44 -10.38
C ASN A 6 5.73 1.54 -10.11
N VAL A 7 6.19 2.69 -9.62
CA VAL A 7 5.32 3.82 -9.27
C VAL A 7 5.67 5.01 -10.14
N SER A 8 4.69 5.51 -10.89
CA SER A 8 4.83 6.74 -11.67
C SER A 8 4.22 7.91 -10.90
N VAL A 9 5.05 8.88 -10.53
CA VAL A 9 4.61 10.10 -9.83
C VAL A 9 4.57 11.27 -10.82
N PRO A 10 3.40 11.85 -11.09
CA PRO A 10 3.31 13.04 -11.92
C PRO A 10 3.82 14.27 -11.13
N VAL A 11 4.83 14.95 -11.66
CA VAL A 11 5.40 16.18 -11.12
C VAL A 11 5.19 17.29 -12.15
N VAL A 12 4.07 18.02 -12.03
CA VAL A 12 3.65 19.21 -12.81
C VAL A 12 3.81 19.10 -14.33
N THR A 13 5.03 19.07 -14.87
CA THR A 13 5.38 18.97 -16.28
C THR A 13 5.96 17.62 -16.72
N GLN A 14 6.34 16.73 -15.79
CA GLN A 14 6.95 15.43 -16.11
C GLN A 14 6.52 14.35 -15.13
N SER A 15 6.40 13.10 -15.58
CA SER A 15 6.20 11.94 -14.71
C SER A 15 7.55 11.30 -14.40
N VAL A 16 7.88 11.17 -13.12
CA VAL A 16 9.06 10.44 -12.65
C VAL A 16 8.64 9.00 -12.37
N MET A 17 9.29 8.05 -13.03
CA MET A 17 9.08 6.63 -12.82
C MET A 17 10.08 6.11 -11.79
N PHE A 18 9.57 5.51 -10.72
CA PHE A 18 10.35 4.79 -9.73
C PHE A 18 10.18 3.30 -9.99
N GLU A 19 11.22 2.67 -10.53
CA GLU A 19 11.30 1.22 -10.65
C GLU A 19 11.58 0.61 -9.27
N ASP A 20 10.95 -0.53 -8.96
CA ASP A 20 11.14 -1.26 -7.69
C ASP A 20 10.80 -0.48 -6.38
N ALA A 21 9.81 0.41 -6.42
CA ALA A 21 9.38 1.15 -5.24
C ALA A 21 8.88 0.20 -4.14
N TYR A 22 9.34 0.44 -2.91
CA TYR A 22 9.02 -0.38 -1.75
C TYR A 22 7.72 0.10 -1.10
N CYS A 23 6.66 -0.68 -1.29
CA CYS A 23 5.32 -0.39 -0.78
C CYS A 23 5.07 -1.15 0.52
N THR A 24 4.78 -0.43 1.59
CA THR A 24 4.50 -1.00 2.91
C THR A 24 3.24 -0.39 3.51
N ALA A 25 2.47 -1.22 4.20
CA ALA A 25 1.39 -0.72 5.05
C ALA A 25 2.00 -0.05 6.29
N ALA A 26 1.91 1.27 6.37
CA ALA A 26 2.52 2.08 7.42
C ALA A 26 1.65 2.13 8.68
N SER A 27 0.34 2.31 8.50
CA SER A 27 -0.61 2.34 9.61
C SER A 27 -1.99 1.90 9.15
N ILE A 28 -2.78 1.39 10.09
CA ILE A 28 -4.20 1.13 9.90
C ILE A 28 -4.93 2.00 10.91
N VAL A 29 -5.86 2.81 10.41
CA VAL A 29 -6.67 3.72 11.21
C VAL A 29 -8.10 3.54 10.79
N GLY A 30 -9.00 3.41 11.76
CA GLY A 30 -10.42 3.32 11.48
C GLY A 30 -11.23 2.89 12.67
N SER A 31 -12.54 2.93 12.49
CA SER A 31 -13.53 2.42 13.44
C SER A 31 -13.97 1.02 13.06
N LYS A 32 -14.89 0.43 13.83
CA LYS A 32 -15.46 -0.88 13.52
C LYS A 32 -16.27 -0.87 12.21
N ASP A 33 -16.76 0.30 11.79
CA ASP A 33 -17.59 0.46 10.60
C ASP A 33 -16.77 0.70 9.33
N SER A 34 -15.59 1.30 9.45
CA SER A 34 -14.67 1.53 8.32
C SER A 34 -13.21 1.57 8.77
N MET A 35 -12.37 0.72 8.16
CA MET A 35 -10.93 0.76 8.33
C MET A 35 -10.23 1.27 7.08
N SER A 36 -9.17 2.04 7.29
CA SER A 36 -8.29 2.53 6.23
C SER A 36 -6.86 2.11 6.51
N VAL A 37 -6.18 1.60 5.49
CA VAL A 37 -4.75 1.35 5.55
C VAL A 37 -4.02 2.47 4.82
N ASN A 38 -3.06 3.09 5.50
CA ASN A 38 -2.12 4.00 4.89
C ASN A 38 -0.94 3.19 4.35
N VAL A 39 -0.76 3.22 3.03
CA VAL A 39 0.34 2.60 2.32
C VAL A 39 1.35 3.67 1.97
N GLU A 40 2.59 3.47 2.41
CA GLU A 40 3.73 4.27 2.03
C GLU A 40 4.48 3.56 0.91
N MET A 41 4.74 4.30 -0.17
CA MET A 41 5.60 3.91 -1.27
C MET A 41 6.93 4.64 -1.09
N ARG A 42 8.01 3.89 -0.92
CA ARG A 42 9.35 4.40 -0.68
C ARG A 42 10.28 4.09 -1.84
N THR A 43 11.36 4.87 -1.99
CA THR A 43 12.40 4.60 -2.99
C THR A 43 13.03 3.22 -2.79
N GLU A 44 13.27 2.86 -1.54
CA GLU A 44 13.89 1.60 -1.14
C GLU A 44 13.47 1.21 0.28
N ARG A 45 13.92 0.06 0.75
CA ARG A 45 13.61 -0.44 2.10
C ARG A 45 14.23 0.49 3.15
N GLY A 46 13.40 1.33 3.75
CA GLY A 46 13.82 2.32 4.75
C GLY A 46 14.24 3.68 4.16
N GLY A 47 14.15 3.84 2.84
CA GLY A 47 14.38 5.12 2.17
C GLY A 47 13.24 6.12 2.34
N ASP A 48 13.32 7.21 1.58
CA ASP A 48 12.36 8.31 1.61
C ASP A 48 10.99 7.90 1.08
N VAL A 49 9.94 8.47 1.67
CA VAL A 49 8.56 8.29 1.23
C VAL A 49 8.33 9.13 -0.03
N ILE A 50 8.05 8.45 -1.13
CA ILE A 50 7.73 9.06 -2.42
C ILE A 50 6.24 9.43 -2.47
N LEU A 51 5.39 8.49 -2.03
CA LEU A 51 3.94 8.62 -2.11
C LEU A 51 3.31 7.96 -0.89
N MET A 52 2.25 8.58 -0.38
CA MET A 52 1.38 7.96 0.62
C MET A 52 -0.04 7.92 0.07
N ARG A 53 -0.67 6.74 0.14
CA ARG A 53 -2.08 6.56 -0.24
C ARG A 53 -2.83 5.85 0.87
N SER A 54 -4.08 6.26 1.07
CA SER A 54 -4.98 5.62 2.01
C SER A 54 -6.01 4.80 1.24
N TYR A 55 -6.16 3.53 1.60
CA TYR A 55 -7.15 2.63 1.02
C TYR A 55 -8.11 2.17 2.10
N ALA A 56 -9.39 2.42 1.89
CA ALA A 56 -10.45 1.93 2.78
C ALA A 56 -10.73 0.45 2.46
N PHE A 57 -10.84 -0.37 3.50
CA PHE A 57 -11.21 -1.78 3.39
C PHE A 57 -12.18 -2.17 4.52
N GLN A 58 -13.05 -3.15 4.27
CA GLN A 58 -13.86 -3.72 5.33
C GLN A 58 -13.00 -4.67 6.17
N TYR A 59 -12.89 -4.38 7.46
CA TYR A 59 -12.17 -5.23 8.40
C TYR A 59 -13.11 -6.30 8.97
N ASP A 60 -12.76 -7.55 8.74
CA ASP A 60 -13.46 -8.69 9.32
C ASP A 60 -12.88 -9.00 10.71
N LEU A 61 -13.65 -8.69 11.75
CA LEU A 61 -13.32 -8.96 13.15
C LEU A 61 -13.40 -10.46 13.52
N ALA A 62 -14.14 -11.26 12.74
CA ALA A 62 -14.31 -12.69 13.00
C ALA A 62 -13.21 -13.55 12.35
N GLY A 63 -12.49 -13.01 11.37
CA GLY A 63 -11.42 -13.70 10.66
C GLY A 63 -10.16 -13.86 11.51
N ALA A 64 -9.49 -15.01 11.39
CA ALA A 64 -8.21 -15.32 12.06
C ALA A 64 -7.01 -14.45 11.58
N ASN A 65 -7.23 -13.50 10.68
CA ASN A 65 -6.20 -12.67 10.06
C ASN A 65 -6.14 -11.28 10.70
N ASN A 66 -4.95 -10.87 11.14
CA ASN A 66 -4.69 -9.52 11.65
C ASN A 66 -5.04 -8.43 10.61
N ALA A 67 -5.41 -7.23 11.07
CA ALA A 67 -5.78 -6.09 10.22
C ALA A 67 -4.76 -5.81 9.08
N PHE A 68 -3.46 -5.89 9.39
CA PHE A 68 -2.39 -5.72 8.39
C PHE A 68 -2.42 -6.76 7.27
N ARG A 69 -2.79 -8.01 7.59
CA ARG A 69 -2.89 -9.08 6.60
C ARG A 69 -4.12 -8.90 5.73
N GLN A 70 -5.25 -8.49 6.30
CA GLN A 70 -6.45 -8.21 5.51
C GLN A 70 -6.25 -7.01 4.60
N ALA A 71 -5.65 -5.94 5.10
CA ALA A 71 -5.24 -4.79 4.31
C ALA A 71 -4.31 -5.22 3.16
N TYR A 72 -3.30 -6.04 3.44
CA TYR A 72 -2.37 -6.55 2.43
C TYR A 72 -3.07 -7.37 1.33
N LEU A 73 -3.99 -8.25 1.71
CA LEU A 73 -4.80 -9.01 0.77
C LEU A 73 -5.70 -8.10 -0.07
N HIS A 74 -6.32 -7.09 0.54
CA HIS A 74 -7.11 -6.11 -0.18
C HIS A 74 -6.26 -5.32 -1.18
N LEU A 75 -5.07 -4.87 -0.80
CA LEU A 75 -4.15 -4.18 -1.71
C LEU A 75 -3.83 -5.02 -2.95
N LYS A 76 -3.59 -6.33 -2.80
CA LYS A 76 -3.38 -7.24 -3.93
C LYS A 76 -4.58 -7.38 -4.87
N THR A 77 -5.80 -7.10 -4.40
CA THR A 77 -7.00 -7.11 -5.27
C THR A 77 -7.13 -5.84 -6.10
N LEU A 78 -6.45 -4.76 -5.73
CA LEU A 78 -6.52 -3.51 -6.48
C LEU A 78 -5.69 -3.62 -7.77
N PRO A 79 -6.21 -3.09 -8.90
CA PRO A 79 -5.53 -3.18 -10.20
C PRO A 79 -4.16 -2.50 -10.19
N GLU A 80 -3.97 -1.50 -9.32
CA GLU A 80 -2.69 -0.82 -9.15
C GLU A 80 -1.59 -1.78 -8.71
N PHE A 81 -1.90 -2.74 -7.82
CA PHE A 81 -0.93 -3.69 -7.25
C PHE A 81 -0.97 -5.07 -7.94
N ALA A 82 -1.69 -5.22 -9.05
CA ALA A 82 -1.82 -6.51 -9.74
C ALA A 82 -0.47 -7.09 -10.21
N ASN A 83 0.49 -6.22 -10.52
CA ASN A 83 1.85 -6.58 -10.93
C ASN A 83 2.88 -6.48 -9.80
N ALA A 84 2.43 -6.26 -8.56
CA ALA A 84 3.34 -6.07 -7.44
C ALA A 84 3.89 -7.41 -6.93
N VAL A 85 5.18 -7.45 -6.61
CA VAL A 85 5.89 -8.65 -6.15
C VAL A 85 6.00 -8.64 -4.62
N ASP A 86 5.72 -9.77 -3.97
CA ASP A 86 5.95 -9.95 -2.53
C ASP A 86 7.43 -9.77 -2.17
N CYS A 87 7.71 -8.92 -1.17
CA CYS A 87 9.06 -8.68 -0.66
C CYS A 87 9.13 -8.75 0.87
#